data_AF-A0A1H7G680-F1
#
_entry.id   AF-A0A1H7G680-F1
#
_cell.length_a   1.000
_cell.length_b   1.000
_cell.length_c   1.000
_cell.angle_alpha   90.00
_cell.angle_beta   90.00
_cell.angle_gamma   90.00
#
_symmetry.space_group_name_H-M   'P 1'
#
loop_
_entity.id
_entity.type
_entity.pdbx_description
1 polymer ?
#
loop_
_entity_poly.entity_id
_entity_poly.type
_entity_poly.pdbx_seq_one_letter_code
_entity_poly.pdbx_strand_id
1 'polypeptide(L)'
;MIAPPALQGWRLQQAQDDPTELSRLRLPGVATQDRIAREIDLAVTAGDLSLAESFLALAAERGTAVAPDRIARIEALKANALARAVSDFGYGFVAGDRESEAAFAGALVGDISGFGDLRDLAREGSRLAAGETIDETVLVLAAVGLAISAATWVSLGGGLPARGGVSAVKAASKAKLLSPVLTANLGRMAAGAIDRPALSASLGAAARLDLAAAKATAGGIVRPAALARFTALGQDAGSLYARTGQRGLRQVLAVAEDAGDIGRAAKLATAKPSTARAVLKLLGRSALVLGALGLQAAGFMLALLAYALAIAMAAQRFGWWLGRLGRTSRARESVSRA
;
A
#
# COMPACT_ATOMS: atom_id res chain seq x y z
N MET A 1 -8.00 -32.30 -12.46
CA MET A 1 -7.34 -31.91 -13.72
C MET A 1 -6.30 -30.84 -13.44
N ILE A 2 -5.02 -31.16 -13.58
CA ILE A 2 -3.92 -30.18 -13.44
C ILE A 2 -3.81 -29.45 -14.77
N ALA A 3 -4.19 -28.18 -14.81
CA ALA A 3 -4.02 -27.36 -16.00
C ALA A 3 -2.50 -27.14 -16.26
N PRO A 4 -2.05 -27.08 -17.53
CA PRO A 4 -0.68 -26.74 -17.88
C PRO A 4 -0.16 -25.51 -17.10
N PRO A 5 1.10 -25.52 -16.61
CA PRO A 5 1.67 -24.42 -15.82
C PRO A 5 1.53 -23.04 -16.49
N ALA A 6 1.63 -22.99 -17.82
CA ALA A 6 1.44 -21.77 -18.61
C ALA A 6 0.01 -21.20 -18.53
N LEU A 7 -1.01 -22.07 -18.49
CA LEU A 7 -2.41 -21.64 -18.36
C LEU A 7 -2.77 -21.19 -16.94
N GLN A 8 -2.11 -21.76 -15.92
CA GLN A 8 -2.23 -21.26 -14.54
C GLN A 8 -1.59 -19.88 -14.38
N GLY A 9 -0.40 -19.67 -14.96
CA GLY A 9 0.25 -18.35 -14.97
C GLY A 9 -0.61 -17.28 -15.66
N TRP A 10 -1.21 -17.61 -16.80
CA TRP A 10 -2.08 -16.70 -17.54
C TRP A 10 -3.38 -16.33 -16.79
N ARG A 11 -4.02 -17.28 -16.09
CA ARG A 11 -5.20 -16.97 -15.26
C ARG A 11 -4.87 -16.09 -14.06
N LEU A 12 -3.71 -16.30 -13.44
CA LEU A 12 -3.21 -15.42 -12.37
C LEU A 12 -2.92 -14.02 -12.90
N GLN A 13 -2.43 -13.89 -14.14
CA GLN A 13 -2.20 -12.61 -14.80
C GLN A 13 -3.50 -11.84 -15.04
N GLN A 14 -4.56 -12.50 -15.51
CA GLN A 14 -5.85 -11.82 -15.70
C GLN A 14 -6.49 -11.38 -14.38
N ALA A 15 -6.25 -12.13 -13.30
CA ALA A 15 -6.78 -11.81 -11.99
C ALA A 15 -5.93 -10.79 -11.20
N GLN A 16 -4.81 -10.29 -11.75
CA GLN A 16 -3.82 -9.50 -10.99
C GLN A 16 -4.42 -8.27 -10.27
N ASP A 17 -5.45 -7.66 -10.88
CA ASP A 17 -6.14 -6.47 -10.37
C ASP A 17 -7.43 -6.81 -9.60
N ASP A 18 -7.82 -8.09 -9.58
CA ASP A 18 -8.92 -8.66 -8.81
C ASP A 18 -8.37 -9.51 -7.64
N PRO A 19 -8.21 -8.90 -6.44
CA PRO A 19 -7.69 -9.61 -5.28
C PRO A 19 -8.61 -10.74 -4.81
N THR A 20 -9.90 -10.70 -5.17
CA THR A 20 -10.87 -11.75 -4.82
C THR A 20 -10.60 -12.99 -5.66
N GLU A 21 -10.48 -12.86 -6.98
CA GLU A 21 -10.16 -13.98 -7.87
C GLU A 21 -8.74 -14.52 -7.62
N LEU A 22 -7.76 -13.65 -7.35
CA LEU A 22 -6.43 -14.09 -6.92
C LEU A 22 -6.49 -14.94 -5.65
N SER A 23 -7.27 -14.52 -4.66
CA SER A 23 -7.44 -15.30 -3.43
C SER A 23 -8.07 -16.66 -3.74
N ARG A 24 -9.10 -16.70 -4.60
CA ARG A 24 -9.79 -17.93 -5.01
C ARG A 24 -8.84 -18.93 -5.67
N LEU A 25 -7.94 -18.45 -6.54
CA LEU A 25 -6.97 -19.29 -7.25
C LEU A 25 -5.85 -19.81 -6.35
N ARG A 26 -5.42 -19.03 -5.35
CA ARG A 26 -4.22 -19.33 -4.55
C ARG A 26 -4.52 -19.99 -3.21
N LEU A 27 -5.66 -19.68 -2.59
CA LEU A 27 -6.05 -20.25 -1.30
C LEU A 27 -6.00 -21.79 -1.25
N PRO A 28 -6.43 -22.54 -2.28
CA PRO A 28 -6.35 -24.00 -2.25
C PRO A 28 -4.95 -24.57 -2.02
N GLY A 29 -3.90 -23.88 -2.51
CA GLY A 29 -2.52 -24.34 -2.36
C GLY A 29 -1.89 -24.02 -1.00
N VAL A 30 -2.45 -23.08 -0.23
CA VAL A 30 -1.87 -22.61 1.04
C VAL A 30 -2.76 -22.87 2.27
N ALA A 31 -4.08 -22.97 2.07
CA ALA A 31 -5.06 -23.19 3.13
C ALA A 31 -5.29 -24.69 3.36
N THR A 32 -4.22 -25.42 3.70
CA THR A 32 -4.30 -26.83 4.11
C THR A 32 -4.87 -26.93 5.53
N GLN A 33 -5.50 -28.06 5.85
CA GLN A 33 -6.09 -28.31 7.17
C GLN A 33 -5.06 -28.11 8.30
N ASP A 34 -3.87 -28.68 8.15
CA ASP A 34 -2.79 -28.52 9.14
C ASP A 34 -2.32 -27.07 9.25
N ARG A 35 -2.29 -26.32 8.14
CA ARG A 35 -1.88 -24.91 8.19
C ARG A 35 -2.92 -24.08 8.93
N ILE A 36 -4.21 -24.26 8.63
CA ILE A 36 -5.30 -23.58 9.31
C ILE A 36 -5.28 -23.90 10.81
N ALA A 37 -5.14 -25.17 11.18
CA ALA A 37 -5.07 -25.61 12.57
C ALA A 37 -3.91 -24.95 13.33
N ARG A 38 -2.71 -24.94 12.74
CA ARG A 38 -1.54 -24.27 13.32
C ARG A 38 -1.73 -22.77 13.47
N GLU A 39 -2.31 -22.11 12.47
CA GLU A 39 -2.53 -20.66 12.53
C GLU A 39 -3.60 -20.28 13.56
N ILE A 40 -4.62 -21.12 13.78
CA ILE A 40 -5.57 -20.95 14.89
C ILE A 40 -4.82 -21.02 16.24
N ASP A 41 -3.98 -22.03 16.43
CA ASP A 41 -3.21 -22.20 17.66
C ASP A 41 -2.27 -20.99 17.90
N LEU A 42 -1.61 -20.49 16.85
CA LEU A 42 -0.79 -19.29 16.90
C LEU A 42 -1.59 -18.03 17.22
N ALA A 43 -2.76 -17.84 16.59
CA ALA A 43 -3.61 -16.67 16.83
C ALA A 43 -4.14 -16.65 18.26
N VAL A 44 -4.56 -17.80 18.79
CA VAL A 44 -5.00 -17.94 20.19
C VAL A 44 -3.84 -17.64 21.15
N THR A 45 -2.65 -18.17 20.87
CA THR A 45 -1.46 -17.95 21.70
C THR A 45 -1.05 -16.47 21.71
N ALA A 46 -1.17 -15.79 20.57
CA ALA A 46 -0.91 -14.36 20.44
C ALA A 46 -2.03 -13.48 21.02
N GLY A 47 -3.12 -14.07 21.51
CA GLY A 47 -4.30 -13.34 21.99
C GLY A 47 -5.07 -12.60 20.88
N ASP A 48 -4.83 -12.93 19.61
CA ASP A 48 -5.45 -12.28 18.46
C ASP A 48 -6.79 -12.94 18.12
N LEU A 49 -7.82 -12.60 18.91
CA LEU A 49 -9.17 -13.15 18.79
C LEU A 49 -9.74 -12.99 17.39
N SER A 50 -9.65 -11.79 16.82
CA SER A 50 -10.23 -11.52 15.50
C SER A 50 -9.50 -12.27 14.36
N LEU A 51 -8.20 -12.57 14.50
CA LEU A 51 -7.51 -13.46 13.57
C LEU A 51 -7.95 -14.92 13.74
N ALA A 52 -8.11 -15.38 14.98
CA ALA A 52 -8.57 -16.73 15.28
C ALA A 52 -10.00 -16.98 14.76
N GLU A 53 -10.92 -16.04 14.98
CA GLU A 53 -12.28 -16.06 14.43
C GLU A 53 -12.26 -16.03 12.89
N SER A 54 -11.34 -15.27 12.29
CA SER A 54 -11.18 -15.25 10.83
C SER A 54 -10.73 -16.59 10.26
N PHE A 55 -9.84 -17.31 10.96
CA PHE A 55 -9.44 -18.66 10.57
C PHE A 55 -10.54 -19.70 10.79
N LEU A 56 -11.35 -19.55 11.84
CA LEU A 56 -12.53 -20.39 12.07
C LEU A 56 -13.55 -20.21 10.94
N ALA A 57 -13.82 -18.97 10.54
CA ALA A 57 -14.68 -18.67 9.39
C ALA A 57 -14.11 -19.24 8.08
N LEU A 58 -12.80 -19.16 7.88
CA LEU A 58 -12.13 -19.73 6.69
C LEU A 58 -12.21 -21.27 6.67
N ALA A 59 -12.10 -21.91 7.83
CA ALA A 59 -12.25 -23.35 7.94
C ALA A 59 -13.69 -23.78 7.59
N ALA A 60 -14.69 -23.04 8.08
CA ALA A 60 -16.10 -23.27 7.76
C ALA A 60 -16.40 -23.09 6.26
N GLU A 61 -15.90 -22.01 5.64
CA GLU A 61 -16.04 -21.76 4.19
C GLU A 61 -15.45 -22.90 3.34
N ARG A 62 -14.41 -23.56 3.86
CA ARG A 62 -13.71 -24.66 3.16
C ARG A 62 -14.17 -26.06 3.57
N GLY A 63 -15.16 -26.18 4.46
CA GLY A 63 -15.60 -27.48 5.00
C GLY A 63 -14.49 -28.23 5.75
N THR A 64 -13.51 -27.51 6.31
CA THR A 64 -12.40 -28.10 7.06
C THR A 64 -12.79 -28.24 8.53
N ALA A 65 -12.75 -29.47 9.05
CA ALA A 65 -13.07 -29.72 10.46
C ALA A 65 -12.03 -29.07 11.39
N VAL A 66 -12.50 -28.25 12.32
CA VAL A 66 -11.69 -27.69 13.42
C VAL A 66 -12.00 -28.48 14.68
N ALA A 67 -10.95 -28.89 15.39
CA ALA A 67 -11.09 -29.69 16.59
C ALA A 67 -11.84 -28.91 17.71
N PRO A 68 -12.75 -29.54 18.48
CA PRO A 68 -13.57 -28.86 19.48
C PRO A 68 -12.76 -28.11 20.56
N ASP A 69 -11.57 -28.61 20.90
CA ASP A 69 -10.66 -27.97 21.85
C ASP A 69 -10.17 -26.59 21.36
N ARG A 70 -9.96 -26.41 20.05
CA ARG A 70 -9.58 -25.12 19.46
C ARG A 70 -10.74 -24.14 19.52
N ILE A 71 -11.96 -24.61 19.24
CA ILE A 71 -13.17 -23.79 19.34
C ILE A 71 -13.36 -23.31 20.79
N ALA A 72 -13.22 -24.21 21.76
CA ALA A 72 -13.30 -23.87 23.18
C ALA A 72 -12.23 -22.83 23.60
N ARG A 73 -11.00 -22.95 23.08
CA ARG A 73 -9.93 -21.98 23.34
C ARG A 73 -10.22 -20.59 22.75
N ILE A 74 -10.86 -20.51 21.57
CA ILE A 74 -11.30 -19.23 20.99
C ILE A 74 -12.40 -18.59 21.85
N GLU A 75 -13.39 -19.38 22.30
CA GLU A 75 -14.46 -18.88 23.16
C GLU A 75 -13.92 -18.41 24.53
N ALA A 76 -12.97 -19.13 25.11
CA ALA A 76 -12.28 -18.70 26.33
C ALA A 76 -11.50 -17.39 26.10
N LEU A 77 -10.85 -17.24 24.95
CA LEU A 77 -10.15 -16.01 24.60
C LEU A 77 -11.13 -14.83 24.48
N LYS A 78 -12.32 -15.06 23.91
CA LYS A 78 -13.41 -14.09 23.76
C LYS A 78 -13.99 -13.64 25.10
N ALA A 79 -14.27 -14.58 25.99
CA ALA A 79 -14.74 -14.27 27.35
C ALA A 79 -13.74 -13.37 28.11
N ASN A 80 -12.45 -13.69 27.99
CA ASN A 80 -11.38 -12.91 28.61
C ASN A 80 -11.09 -11.58 27.90
N ALA A 81 -11.46 -11.45 26.61
CA ALA A 81 -11.23 -10.22 25.85
C ALA A 81 -12.09 -9.06 26.38
N LEU A 82 -13.30 -9.33 26.86
CA LEU A 82 -14.19 -8.31 27.42
C LEU A 82 -13.64 -7.75 28.75
N ALA A 83 -13.13 -8.63 29.61
CA ALA A 83 -12.46 -8.25 30.86
C ALA A 83 -11.15 -7.48 30.61
N ARG A 84 -10.34 -7.93 29.62
CA ARG A 84 -9.13 -7.21 29.21
C ARG A 84 -9.44 -5.85 28.59
N ALA A 85 -10.44 -5.73 27.72
CA ALA A 85 -10.81 -4.46 27.11
C ALA A 85 -11.20 -3.41 28.17
N VAL A 86 -11.89 -3.81 29.23
CA VAL A 86 -12.22 -2.93 30.37
C VAL A 86 -10.97 -2.54 31.18
N SER A 87 -10.07 -3.50 31.45
CA SER A 87 -8.80 -3.24 32.15
C SER A 87 -7.84 -2.37 31.33
N ASP A 88 -7.71 -2.64 30.03
CA ASP A 88 -6.85 -1.94 29.08
C ASP A 88 -7.39 -0.53 28.78
N PHE A 89 -8.70 -0.31 28.86
CA PHE A 89 -9.28 1.02 28.83
C PHE A 89 -8.90 1.82 30.10
N GLY A 90 -8.98 1.22 31.28
CA GLY A 90 -8.60 1.85 32.55
C GLY A 90 -7.09 2.13 32.66
N TYR A 91 -6.24 1.18 32.28
CA TYR A 91 -4.80 1.35 32.25
C TYR A 91 -4.32 2.20 31.07
N GLY A 92 -4.91 2.06 29.88
CA GLY A 92 -4.53 2.81 28.68
C GLY A 92 -4.89 4.30 28.74
N PHE A 93 -5.96 4.67 29.46
CA PHE A 93 -6.31 6.06 29.74
C PHE A 93 -5.31 6.74 30.71
N VAL A 94 -4.62 5.97 31.56
CA VAL A 94 -3.73 6.48 32.61
C VAL A 94 -2.23 6.28 32.31
N ALA A 95 -1.86 5.22 31.58
CA ALA A 95 -0.48 4.79 31.35
C ALA A 95 0.03 4.99 29.91
N GLY A 96 -0.85 5.33 28.95
CA GLY A 96 -0.43 5.67 27.58
C GLY A 96 0.27 4.53 26.83
N ASP A 97 -0.18 3.29 27.02
CA ASP A 97 0.43 2.12 26.37
C ASP A 97 0.01 2.02 24.89
N ARG A 98 0.99 1.84 24.00
CA ARG A 98 0.88 2.08 22.54
C ARG A 98 0.41 0.87 21.73
N GLU A 99 0.07 -0.24 22.37
CA GLU A 99 -0.34 -1.48 21.71
C GLU A 99 -1.84 -1.77 21.72
N SER A 100 -2.66 -1.00 22.46
CA SER A 100 -4.10 -1.22 22.51
C SER A 100 -4.84 -0.55 21.33
N GLU A 101 -5.90 -1.20 20.84
CA GLU A 101 -6.78 -0.65 19.80
C GLU A 101 -7.39 0.68 20.23
N ALA A 102 -7.59 0.89 21.53
CA ALA A 102 -8.06 2.13 22.13
C ALA A 102 -7.00 3.24 22.08
N ALA A 103 -5.71 2.95 22.32
CA ALA A 103 -4.63 3.93 22.21
C ALA A 103 -4.37 4.35 20.75
N PHE A 104 -4.49 3.42 19.81
CA PHE A 104 -4.42 3.73 18.38
C PHE A 104 -5.63 4.53 17.91
N ALA A 105 -6.85 4.15 18.33
CA ALA A 105 -8.06 4.94 18.09
C ALA A 105 -7.99 6.33 18.74
N GLY A 106 -7.41 6.46 19.93
CA GLY A 106 -7.18 7.74 20.61
C GLY A 106 -6.15 8.63 19.90
N ALA A 107 -5.05 8.05 19.40
CA ALA A 107 -4.08 8.75 18.56
C ALA A 107 -4.72 9.21 17.23
N LEU A 108 -5.55 8.36 16.63
CA LEU A 108 -6.38 8.70 15.47
C LEU A 108 -7.30 9.87 15.77
N VAL A 109 -8.04 9.84 16.88
CA VAL A 109 -8.95 10.94 17.29
C VAL A 109 -8.19 12.23 17.57
N GLY A 110 -7.00 12.15 18.18
CA GLY A 110 -6.13 13.31 18.40
C GLY A 110 -5.64 13.95 17.09
N ASP A 111 -5.26 13.13 16.12
CA ASP A 111 -4.81 13.59 14.79
C ASP A 111 -5.99 14.00 13.88
N ILE A 112 -7.22 13.52 14.11
CA ILE A 112 -8.45 13.88 13.36
C ILE A 112 -8.80 15.38 13.47
N SER A 113 -8.33 16.07 14.52
CA SER A 113 -8.56 17.51 14.72
C SER A 113 -7.81 18.42 13.74
N GLY A 114 -6.85 17.88 12.96
CA GLY A 114 -5.96 18.66 12.09
C GLY A 114 -4.88 19.45 12.84
N PHE A 115 -4.95 19.50 14.18
CA PHE A 115 -3.97 20.18 15.03
C PHE A 115 -2.59 19.50 14.96
N GLY A 116 -2.56 18.16 14.88
CA GLY A 116 -1.32 17.39 14.71
C GLY A 116 -0.61 17.70 13.39
N ASP A 117 -1.37 17.79 12.29
CA ASP A 117 -0.86 18.16 10.97
C ASP A 117 -0.35 19.61 10.94
N LEU A 118 -1.10 20.54 11.51
CA LEU A 118 -0.70 21.95 11.60
C LEU A 118 0.59 22.12 12.43
N ARG A 119 0.69 21.43 13.58
CA ARG A 119 1.89 21.46 14.44
C ARG A 119 3.10 20.87 13.74
N ASP A 120 2.96 19.71 13.10
CA ASP A 120 4.06 19.07 12.37
C ASP A 120 4.52 19.96 11.20
N LEU A 121 3.58 20.56 10.47
CA LEU A 121 3.88 21.48 9.36
C LEU A 121 4.54 22.77 9.84
N ALA A 122 4.10 23.34 10.97
CA ALA A 122 4.73 24.50 11.58
C ALA A 122 6.17 24.20 12.05
N ARG A 123 6.41 23.02 12.64
CA ARG A 123 7.73 22.58 13.09
C ARG A 123 8.68 22.28 11.93
N GLU A 124 8.26 21.50 10.95
CA GLU A 124 9.13 21.17 9.80
C GLU A 124 9.25 22.34 8.82
N GLY A 125 8.21 23.17 8.71
CA GLY A 125 8.21 24.39 7.90
C GLY A 125 9.13 25.49 8.44
N SER A 126 9.24 25.64 9.76
CA SER A 126 10.20 26.58 10.36
C SER A 126 11.64 26.14 10.13
N ARG A 127 11.92 24.83 10.21
CA ARG A 127 13.22 24.24 9.86
C ARG A 127 13.57 24.45 8.40
N LEU A 128 12.59 24.25 7.50
CA LEU A 128 12.76 24.54 6.07
C LEU A 128 13.09 26.02 5.82
N ALA A 129 12.41 26.94 6.51
CA ALA A 129 12.68 28.37 6.41
C ALA A 129 14.06 28.76 6.99
N ALA A 130 14.55 28.01 7.98
CA ALA A 130 15.88 28.17 8.58
C ALA A 130 17.01 27.47 7.78
N GLY A 131 16.69 26.71 6.73
CA GLY A 131 17.67 25.94 5.95
C GLY A 131 18.20 24.69 6.65
N GLU A 132 17.49 24.19 7.67
CA GLU A 132 17.85 22.99 8.43
C GLU A 132 17.41 21.69 7.73
N THR A 133 17.95 20.54 8.17
CA THR A 133 17.52 19.21 7.70
C THR A 133 16.09 18.91 8.13
N ILE A 134 15.21 18.60 7.18
CA ILE A 134 13.80 18.29 7.42
C ILE A 134 13.48 16.81 7.19
N ASP A 135 12.42 16.33 7.84
CA ASP A 135 11.76 15.08 7.44
C ASP A 135 10.72 15.40 6.35
N GLU A 136 11.13 15.28 5.08
CA GLU A 136 10.26 15.56 3.92
C GLU A 136 8.98 14.70 3.93
N THR A 137 9.03 13.49 4.46
CA THR A 137 7.86 12.60 4.50
C THR A 137 6.84 13.10 5.50
N VAL A 138 7.29 13.53 6.69
CA VAL A 138 6.41 14.12 7.71
C VAL A 138 5.82 15.44 7.23
N LEU A 139 6.63 16.32 6.62
CA LEU A 139 6.16 17.61 6.10
C LEU A 139 5.08 17.41 5.03
N VAL A 140 5.29 16.51 4.07
CA VAL A 140 4.31 16.24 3.01
C VAL A 140 3.06 15.59 3.56
N LEU A 141 3.20 14.60 4.44
CA LEU A 141 2.05 13.90 5.00
C LEU A 141 1.22 14.82 5.90
N ALA A 142 1.87 15.78 6.58
CA ALA A 142 1.20 16.86 7.29
C ALA A 142 0.51 17.85 6.34
N ALA A 143 1.17 18.27 5.25
CA ALA A 143 0.57 19.18 4.26
C ALA A 143 -0.65 18.55 3.56
N VAL A 144 -0.55 17.27 3.20
CA VAL A 144 -1.64 16.47 2.65
C VAL A 144 -2.74 16.26 3.69
N GLY A 145 -2.38 15.86 4.91
CA GLY A 145 -3.33 15.69 6.02
C GLY A 145 -4.10 16.98 6.30
N LEU A 146 -3.44 18.14 6.24
CA LEU A 146 -4.03 19.46 6.41
C LEU A 146 -4.91 19.85 5.20
N ALA A 147 -4.49 19.54 3.97
CA ALA A 147 -5.30 19.78 2.77
C ALA A 147 -6.59 18.94 2.75
N ILE A 148 -6.50 17.64 3.10
CA ILE A 148 -7.66 16.77 3.30
C ILE A 148 -8.48 17.32 4.50
N SER A 149 -7.81 17.82 5.54
CA SER A 149 -8.39 18.52 6.69
C SER A 149 -9.06 19.86 6.38
N ALA A 150 -8.76 20.51 5.26
CA ALA A 150 -9.54 21.65 4.78
C ALA A 150 -10.71 21.16 3.92
N ALA A 151 -10.46 20.20 3.02
CA ALA A 151 -11.43 19.70 2.04
C ALA A 151 -12.71 19.13 2.68
N THR A 152 -12.63 18.32 3.74
CA THR A 152 -13.85 17.79 4.40
C THR A 152 -14.62 18.80 5.23
N TRP A 153 -14.01 19.90 5.71
CA TRP A 153 -14.76 21.00 6.32
C TRP A 153 -15.57 21.73 5.25
N VAL A 154 -14.94 21.98 4.09
CA VAL A 154 -15.61 22.57 2.92
C VAL A 154 -16.70 21.64 2.36
N SER A 155 -16.46 20.33 2.36
CA SER A 155 -17.39 19.34 1.82
C SER A 155 -18.39 18.79 2.86
N LEU A 156 -18.56 19.43 4.02
CA LEU A 156 -19.50 19.05 5.08
C LEU A 156 -19.47 17.55 5.45
N GLY A 157 -18.28 16.94 5.55
CA GLY A 157 -18.14 15.54 5.99
C GLY A 157 -17.81 14.51 4.89
N GLY A 158 -17.90 14.87 3.61
CA GLY A 158 -17.63 13.93 2.49
C GLY A 158 -16.25 13.24 2.44
N GLY A 159 -15.24 13.73 3.16
CA GLY A 159 -13.89 13.15 3.23
C GLY A 159 -13.54 12.43 4.54
N LEU A 160 -14.50 12.18 5.43
CA LEU A 160 -14.25 11.59 6.76
C LEU A 160 -13.52 10.23 6.74
N PRO A 161 -13.84 9.27 5.84
CA PRO A 161 -13.11 8.01 5.75
C PRO A 161 -11.66 8.18 5.27
N ALA A 162 -11.44 9.11 4.33
CA ALA A 162 -10.11 9.40 3.79
C ALA A 162 -9.20 10.00 4.86
N ARG A 163 -9.73 10.94 5.67
CA ARG A 163 -9.00 11.55 6.80
C ARG A 163 -8.54 10.54 7.82
N GLY A 164 -9.45 9.67 8.27
CA GLY A 164 -9.15 8.63 9.25
C GLY A 164 -8.06 7.68 8.76
N GLY A 165 -8.14 7.22 7.51
CA GLY A 165 -7.12 6.31 6.98
C GLY A 165 -5.78 6.97 6.65
N VAL A 166 -5.73 8.23 6.20
CA VAL A 166 -4.44 8.95 6.05
C VAL A 166 -3.77 9.12 7.41
N SER A 167 -4.54 9.47 8.45
CA SER A 167 -4.04 9.55 9.82
C SER A 167 -3.52 8.20 10.32
N ALA A 168 -4.23 7.11 10.05
CA ALA A 168 -3.78 5.76 10.39
C ALA A 168 -2.45 5.39 9.70
N VAL A 169 -2.28 5.74 8.41
CA VAL A 169 -1.03 5.54 7.68
C VAL A 169 0.09 6.43 8.25
N LYS A 170 -0.20 7.67 8.62
CA LYS A 170 0.73 8.59 9.28
C LYS A 170 1.20 8.07 10.63
N ALA A 171 0.28 7.59 11.47
CA ALA A 171 0.60 6.99 12.76
C ALA A 171 1.47 5.74 12.58
N ALA A 172 1.14 4.87 11.61
CA ALA A 172 1.94 3.70 11.28
C ALA A 172 3.33 4.05 10.76
N SER A 173 3.46 5.11 9.95
CA SER A 173 4.75 5.66 9.49
C SER A 173 5.60 6.13 10.66
N LYS A 174 5.06 6.97 11.55
CA LYS A 174 5.75 7.45 12.75
C LYS A 174 6.18 6.32 13.68
N ALA A 175 5.36 5.28 13.78
CA ALA A 175 5.65 4.09 14.57
C ALA A 175 6.63 3.11 13.88
N LYS A 176 7.14 3.44 12.68
CA LYS A 176 8.02 2.58 11.86
C LYS A 176 7.42 1.20 11.59
N LEU A 177 6.10 1.14 11.44
CA LEU A 177 5.35 -0.09 11.18
C LEU A 177 5.14 -0.35 9.68
N LEU A 178 5.49 0.62 8.83
CA LEU A 178 5.46 0.45 7.38
C LEU A 178 6.63 -0.42 6.93
N SER A 179 6.43 -1.20 5.87
CA SER A 179 7.55 -1.88 5.22
C SER A 179 8.60 -0.86 4.73
N PRO A 180 9.89 -1.22 4.67
CA PRO A 180 10.93 -0.32 4.14
C PRO A 180 10.65 0.14 2.71
N VAL A 181 10.08 -0.75 1.89
CA VAL A 181 9.74 -0.47 0.49
C VAL A 181 8.57 0.51 0.40
N LEU A 182 7.52 0.30 1.20
CA LEU A 182 6.38 1.23 1.27
C LEU A 182 6.83 2.60 1.77
N THR A 183 7.70 2.64 2.78
CA THR A 183 8.27 3.89 3.28
C THR A 183 9.00 4.64 2.17
N ALA A 184 9.85 3.95 1.39
CA ALA A 184 10.55 4.57 0.28
C ALA A 184 9.62 5.02 -0.85
N ASN A 185 8.58 4.24 -1.17
CA ASN A 185 7.59 4.58 -2.19
C ASN A 185 6.73 5.77 -1.79
N LEU A 186 6.25 5.82 -0.54
CA LEU A 186 5.54 6.97 0.00
C LEU A 186 6.45 8.20 0.06
N GLY A 187 7.73 8.05 0.41
CA GLY A 187 8.71 9.13 0.37
C GLY A 187 8.91 9.71 -1.04
N ARG A 188 9.04 8.85 -2.06
CA ARG A 188 9.12 9.30 -3.47
C ARG A 188 7.84 9.99 -3.94
N MET A 189 6.69 9.42 -3.60
CA MET A 189 5.39 10.03 -3.90
C MET A 189 5.24 11.38 -3.21
N ALA A 190 5.76 11.50 -1.99
CA ALA A 190 5.74 12.72 -1.19
C ALA A 190 6.66 13.80 -1.76
N ALA A 191 7.89 13.47 -2.15
CA ALA A 191 8.84 14.40 -2.75
C ALA A 191 8.29 15.05 -4.05
N GLY A 192 7.48 14.31 -4.81
CA GLY A 192 6.80 14.81 -6.01
C GLY A 192 5.45 15.51 -5.74
N ALA A 193 4.95 15.51 -4.50
CA ALA A 193 3.62 16.00 -4.17
C ALA A 193 3.56 17.51 -3.95
N ILE A 194 4.67 18.12 -3.52
CA ILE A 194 4.73 19.54 -3.19
C ILE A 194 5.14 20.37 -4.41
N ASP A 195 4.40 21.44 -4.66
CA ASP A 195 4.84 22.51 -5.54
C ASP A 195 5.73 23.48 -4.77
N ARG A 196 7.06 23.34 -4.94
CA ARG A 196 8.07 24.16 -4.24
C ARG A 196 7.87 25.67 -4.49
N PRO A 197 7.59 26.13 -5.72
CA PRO A 197 7.22 27.53 -5.95
C PRO A 197 6.03 27.99 -5.12
N ALA A 198 4.91 27.26 -5.13
CA ALA A 198 3.72 27.62 -4.35
C ALA A 198 4.00 27.61 -2.84
N LEU A 199 4.79 26.64 -2.36
CA LEU A 199 5.24 26.59 -0.96
C LEU A 199 6.08 27.81 -0.59
N SER A 200 7.07 28.18 -1.42
CA SER A 200 7.92 29.34 -1.17
C SER A 200 7.14 30.66 -1.18
N ALA A 201 6.17 30.79 -2.09
CA ALA A 201 5.28 31.94 -2.16
C ALA A 201 4.37 32.04 -0.92
N SER A 202 3.84 30.91 -0.46
CA SER A 202 2.99 30.86 0.74
C SER A 202 3.78 31.18 2.01
N LEU A 203 4.99 30.62 2.17
CA LEU A 203 5.88 30.93 3.28
C LEU A 203 6.34 32.40 3.26
N GLY A 204 6.65 32.93 2.08
CA GLY A 204 7.02 34.34 1.92
C GLY A 204 5.89 35.30 2.28
N ALA A 205 4.65 34.96 1.92
CA ALA A 205 3.46 35.72 2.31
C ALA A 205 3.21 35.64 3.83
N ALA A 206 3.34 34.44 4.42
CA ALA A 206 3.22 34.24 5.86
C ALA A 206 4.26 35.01 6.66
N ALA A 207 5.52 35.05 6.20
CA ALA A 207 6.60 35.83 6.82
C ALA A 207 6.31 37.34 6.82
N ARG A 208 5.53 37.82 5.85
CA ARG A 208 5.06 39.22 5.76
C ARG A 208 3.75 39.46 6.49
N LEU A 209 3.23 38.46 7.21
CA LEU A 209 1.93 38.49 7.90
C LEU A 209 0.75 38.72 6.95
N ASP A 210 0.91 38.45 5.65
CA ASP A 210 -0.16 38.53 4.66
C ASP A 210 -0.92 37.20 4.59
N LEU A 211 -1.91 37.09 5.46
CA LEU A 211 -2.76 35.90 5.57
C LEU A 211 -3.61 35.67 4.31
N ALA A 212 -3.99 36.73 3.60
CA ALA A 212 -4.81 36.63 2.40
C ALA A 212 -3.99 36.03 1.25
N ALA A 213 -2.78 36.54 1.03
CA ALA A 213 -1.85 36.00 0.03
C ALA A 213 -1.33 34.61 0.40
N ALA A 214 -1.07 34.34 1.69
CA ALA A 214 -0.68 33.02 2.16
C ALA A 214 -1.79 31.99 1.89
N LYS A 215 -3.06 32.34 2.15
CA LYS A 215 -4.22 31.48 1.87
C LYS A 215 -4.44 31.26 0.36
N ALA A 216 -4.26 32.28 -0.47
CA ALA A 216 -4.43 32.19 -1.91
C ALA A 216 -3.41 31.24 -2.56
N THR A 217 -2.18 31.19 -2.03
CA THR A 217 -1.10 30.34 -2.53
C THR A 217 -1.07 28.96 -1.87
N ALA A 218 -1.62 28.81 -0.66
CA ALA A 218 -1.68 27.56 0.08
C ALA A 218 -2.41 26.43 -0.69
N GLY A 219 -3.45 26.76 -1.45
CA GLY A 219 -4.19 25.79 -2.27
C GLY A 219 -3.37 25.14 -3.38
N GLY A 220 -2.25 25.76 -3.79
CA GLY A 220 -1.34 25.24 -4.81
C GLY A 220 -0.17 24.43 -4.26
N ILE A 221 0.02 24.37 -2.94
CA ILE A 221 1.17 23.69 -2.31
C ILE A 221 1.15 22.20 -2.60
N VAL A 222 -0.01 21.57 -2.53
CA VAL A 222 -0.16 20.14 -2.83
C VAL A 222 -0.68 19.99 -4.25
N ARG A 223 0.07 19.29 -5.10
CA ARG A 223 -0.36 19.00 -6.47
C ARG A 223 -1.68 18.21 -6.45
N PRO A 224 -2.70 18.57 -7.27
CA PRO A 224 -3.99 17.89 -7.27
C PRO A 224 -3.90 16.37 -7.50
N ALA A 225 -3.00 15.93 -8.39
CA ALA A 225 -2.78 14.51 -8.66
C ALA A 225 -2.21 13.77 -7.43
N ALA A 226 -1.33 14.42 -6.65
CA ALA A 226 -0.81 13.84 -5.43
C ALA A 226 -1.87 13.80 -4.33
N LEU A 227 -2.64 14.89 -4.18
CA LEU A 227 -3.77 14.95 -3.24
C LEU A 227 -4.78 13.83 -3.50
N ALA A 228 -5.14 13.58 -4.77
CA ALA A 228 -6.04 12.50 -5.15
C ALA A 228 -5.49 11.11 -4.77
N ARG A 229 -4.20 10.86 -5.03
CA ARG A 229 -3.54 9.59 -4.68
C ARG A 229 -3.49 9.35 -3.18
N PHE A 230 -3.14 10.37 -2.39
CA PHE A 230 -3.13 10.25 -0.93
C PHE A 230 -4.54 10.11 -0.35
N THR A 231 -5.54 10.77 -0.95
CA THR A 231 -6.94 10.62 -0.56
C THR A 231 -7.43 9.19 -0.80
N ALA A 232 -7.11 8.62 -1.97
CA ALA A 232 -7.43 7.22 -2.28
C ALA A 232 -6.74 6.25 -1.31
N LEU A 233 -5.44 6.43 -1.05
CA LEU A 233 -4.70 5.67 -0.04
C LEU A 233 -5.38 5.75 1.33
N GLY A 234 -5.82 6.94 1.74
CA GLY A 234 -6.56 7.13 2.98
C GLY A 234 -7.89 6.39 3.00
N GLN A 235 -8.67 6.42 1.92
CA GLN A 235 -9.93 5.69 1.83
C GLN A 235 -9.71 4.18 1.92
N ASP A 236 -8.69 3.66 1.23
CA ASP A 236 -8.35 2.25 1.24
C ASP A 236 -7.88 1.80 2.64
N ALA A 237 -6.98 2.56 3.27
CA ALA A 237 -6.52 2.30 4.63
C ALA A 237 -7.65 2.39 5.65
N GLY A 238 -8.56 3.35 5.51
CA GLY A 238 -9.73 3.52 6.38
C GLY A 238 -10.73 2.38 6.23
N SER A 239 -11.03 1.97 5.01
CA SER A 239 -11.88 0.80 4.72
C SER A 239 -11.28 -0.48 5.28
N LEU A 240 -9.97 -0.67 5.12
CA LEU A 240 -9.25 -1.82 5.65
C LEU A 240 -9.25 -1.82 7.19
N TYR A 241 -9.01 -0.67 7.83
CA TYR A 241 -9.08 -0.50 9.28
C TYR A 241 -10.47 -0.84 9.82
N ALA A 242 -11.53 -0.31 9.20
CA ALA A 242 -12.91 -0.54 9.62
C ALA A 242 -13.29 -2.03 9.60
N ARG A 243 -12.65 -2.83 8.73
CA ARG A 243 -12.97 -4.25 8.54
C ARG A 243 -12.04 -5.21 9.26
N THR A 244 -10.80 -4.81 9.48
CA THR A 244 -9.75 -5.71 10.00
C THR A 244 -9.11 -5.22 11.31
N GLY A 245 -9.54 -4.05 11.80
CA GLY A 245 -8.99 -3.40 12.98
C GLY A 245 -7.54 -2.94 12.80
N GLN A 246 -6.94 -2.45 13.89
CA GLN A 246 -5.56 -1.99 13.88
C GLN A 246 -4.58 -3.11 13.54
N ARG A 247 -4.76 -4.31 14.11
CA ARG A 247 -3.85 -5.44 13.89
C ARG A 247 -3.86 -5.89 12.43
N GLY A 248 -5.04 -5.92 11.79
CA GLY A 248 -5.17 -6.22 10.36
C GLY A 248 -4.57 -5.14 9.46
N LEU A 249 -4.81 -3.86 9.77
CA LEU A 249 -4.16 -2.75 9.04
C LEU A 249 -2.63 -2.84 9.16
N ARG A 250 -2.09 -3.02 10.37
CA ARG A 250 -0.64 -3.17 10.62
C ARG A 250 -0.05 -4.35 9.85
N GLN A 251 -0.76 -5.48 9.82
CA GLN A 251 -0.34 -6.66 9.07
C GLN A 251 -0.16 -6.37 7.58
N VAL A 252 -1.07 -5.59 6.98
CA VAL A 252 -0.96 -5.18 5.57
C VAL A 252 0.14 -4.15 5.38
N LEU A 253 0.21 -3.12 6.21
CA LEU A 253 1.21 -2.05 6.11
C LEU A 253 2.65 -2.55 6.28
N ALA A 254 2.86 -3.58 7.11
CA ALA A 254 4.17 -4.20 7.33
C ALA A 254 4.68 -4.95 6.09
N VAL A 255 3.80 -5.27 5.14
CA VAL A 255 4.07 -6.18 4.03
C VAL A 255 3.85 -5.54 2.66
N ALA A 256 2.95 -4.56 2.56
CA ALA A 256 2.70 -3.78 1.35
C ALA A 256 3.96 -3.08 0.87
N GLU A 257 4.12 -2.95 -0.44
CA GLU A 257 5.21 -2.24 -1.10
C GLU A 257 4.71 -0.90 -1.67
N ASP A 258 3.45 -0.80 -2.08
CA ASP A 258 2.87 0.44 -2.57
C ASP A 258 1.43 0.72 -2.07
N ALA A 259 0.88 1.87 -2.46
CA ALA A 259 -0.50 2.24 -2.11
C ALA A 259 -1.55 1.33 -2.78
N GLY A 260 -1.24 0.75 -3.94
CA GLY A 260 -2.12 -0.18 -4.65
C GLY A 260 -2.25 -1.52 -3.93
N ASP A 261 -1.22 -2.00 -3.23
CA ASP A 261 -1.29 -3.16 -2.33
C ASP A 261 -2.34 -2.95 -1.23
N ILE A 262 -2.38 -1.74 -0.65
CA ILE A 262 -3.34 -1.37 0.39
C ILE A 262 -4.76 -1.36 -0.19
N GLY A 263 -4.94 -0.80 -1.38
CA GLY A 263 -6.23 -0.83 -2.10
C GLY A 263 -6.69 -2.25 -2.44
N ARG A 264 -5.78 -3.15 -2.84
CA ARG A 264 -6.10 -4.56 -3.09
C ARG A 264 -6.48 -5.29 -1.81
N ALA A 265 -5.79 -5.03 -0.70
CA ALA A 265 -6.16 -5.56 0.61
C ALA A 265 -7.53 -5.03 1.08
N ALA A 266 -7.83 -3.74 0.86
CA ALA A 266 -9.11 -3.13 1.20
C ALA A 266 -10.27 -3.72 0.38
N LYS A 267 -10.06 -3.94 -0.92
CA LYS A 267 -11.02 -4.64 -1.80
C LYS A 267 -11.27 -6.07 -1.34
N LEU A 268 -10.22 -6.83 -1.02
CA LEU A 268 -10.35 -8.18 -0.47
C LEU A 268 -11.13 -8.20 0.84
N ALA A 269 -10.80 -7.30 1.77
CA ALA A 269 -11.50 -7.18 3.03
C ALA A 269 -12.98 -6.81 2.85
N THR A 270 -13.29 -6.05 1.78
CA THR A 270 -14.66 -5.71 1.41
C THR A 270 -15.43 -6.91 0.87
N ALA A 271 -14.80 -7.71 0.01
CA ALA A 271 -15.41 -8.89 -0.57
C ALA A 271 -15.57 -10.06 0.43
N LYS A 272 -14.63 -10.20 1.37
CA LYS A 272 -14.55 -11.33 2.31
C LYS A 272 -14.32 -10.86 3.75
N PRO A 273 -15.26 -10.14 4.39
CA PRO A 273 -15.02 -9.49 5.68
C PRO A 273 -14.67 -10.47 6.80
N SER A 274 -15.32 -11.62 6.88
CA SER A 274 -15.06 -12.62 7.94
C SER A 274 -13.73 -13.35 7.76
N THR A 275 -13.32 -13.64 6.52
CA THR A 275 -12.09 -14.40 6.24
C THR A 275 -10.91 -13.53 5.83
N ALA A 276 -11.08 -12.20 5.74
CA ALA A 276 -10.08 -11.25 5.28
C ALA A 276 -8.72 -11.42 5.96
N ARG A 277 -8.70 -11.45 7.29
CA ARG A 277 -7.45 -11.54 8.07
C ARG A 277 -6.75 -12.87 7.86
N ALA A 278 -7.49 -13.98 7.85
CA ALA A 278 -6.95 -15.30 7.58
C ALA A 278 -6.40 -15.41 6.15
N VAL A 279 -7.13 -14.91 5.15
CA VAL A 279 -6.69 -14.89 3.74
C VAL A 279 -5.43 -14.03 3.57
N LEU A 280 -5.39 -12.83 4.16
CA LEU A 280 -4.21 -11.96 4.16
C LEU A 280 -3.02 -12.62 4.87
N LYS A 281 -3.25 -13.36 5.96
CA LYS A 281 -2.20 -14.08 6.69
C LYS A 281 -1.62 -15.24 5.88
N LEU A 282 -2.47 -16.04 5.25
CA LEU A 282 -2.05 -17.21 4.47
C LEU A 282 -1.37 -16.84 3.16
N LEU A 283 -1.91 -15.85 2.46
CA LEU A 283 -1.33 -15.40 1.20
C LEU A 283 -0.13 -14.46 1.42
N GLY A 284 -0.05 -13.78 2.57
CA GLY A 284 1.10 -12.98 3.01
C GLY A 284 1.59 -11.98 1.96
N ARG A 285 2.91 -11.71 1.97
CA ARG A 285 3.59 -10.84 0.97
C ARG A 285 3.30 -11.25 -0.45
N SER A 286 3.16 -12.55 -0.68
CA SER A 286 2.96 -13.09 -2.00
C SER A 286 1.60 -12.72 -2.61
N ALA A 287 0.53 -12.50 -1.83
CA ALA A 287 -0.77 -12.04 -2.36
C ALA A 287 -0.74 -10.60 -2.89
N LEU A 288 0.00 -9.74 -2.18
CA LEU A 288 0.08 -8.32 -2.46
C LEU A 288 1.17 -8.04 -3.51
N VAL A 289 2.34 -8.65 -3.37
CA VAL A 289 3.53 -8.27 -4.13
C VAL A 289 3.71 -9.03 -5.46
N LEU A 290 3.23 -10.28 -5.58
CA LEU A 290 3.58 -11.14 -6.73
C LEU A 290 2.68 -10.98 -7.96
N GLY A 291 1.70 -10.08 -7.93
CA GLY A 291 1.02 -9.66 -9.17
C GLY A 291 1.98 -8.93 -10.12
N ALA A 292 2.97 -8.20 -9.61
CA ALA A 292 3.80 -7.30 -10.43
C ALA A 292 5.23 -7.81 -10.71
N LEU A 293 5.89 -8.49 -9.76
CA LEU A 293 7.31 -8.87 -9.89
C LEU A 293 7.58 -10.00 -10.91
N GLY A 294 6.63 -10.93 -11.10
CA GLY A 294 6.75 -11.96 -12.15
C GLY A 294 6.70 -11.35 -13.57
N LEU A 295 5.98 -10.25 -13.73
CA LEU A 295 5.77 -9.59 -15.03
C LEU A 295 6.91 -8.66 -15.43
N GLN A 296 7.60 -8.02 -14.48
CA GLN A 296 8.74 -7.18 -14.82
C GLN A 296 9.92 -8.03 -15.34
N ALA A 297 10.14 -9.20 -14.75
CA ALA A 297 11.13 -10.17 -15.24
C ALA A 297 10.75 -10.74 -16.62
N ALA A 298 9.47 -11.06 -16.85
CA ALA A 298 8.98 -11.53 -18.15
C ALA A 298 9.06 -10.43 -19.24
N GLY A 299 8.76 -9.17 -18.86
CA GLY A 299 8.90 -8.01 -19.72
C GLY A 299 10.35 -7.74 -20.11
N PHE A 300 11.29 -7.86 -19.17
CA PHE A 300 12.73 -7.81 -19.48
C PHE A 300 13.17 -8.95 -20.39
N MET A 301 12.67 -10.18 -20.19
CA MET A 301 12.95 -11.30 -21.10
C MET A 301 12.44 -11.06 -22.52
N LEU A 302 11.19 -10.57 -22.68
CA LEU A 302 10.63 -10.25 -23.99
C LEU A 302 11.35 -9.07 -24.65
N ALA A 303 11.73 -8.04 -23.88
CA ALA A 303 12.51 -6.91 -24.37
C ALA A 303 13.92 -7.35 -24.82
N LEU A 304 14.57 -8.25 -24.08
CA LEU A 304 15.86 -8.83 -24.44
C LEU A 304 15.75 -9.63 -25.75
N LEU A 305 14.68 -10.40 -25.91
CA LEU A 305 14.41 -11.20 -27.11
C LEU A 305 14.12 -10.30 -28.34
N ALA A 306 13.33 -9.23 -28.15
CA ALA A 306 13.07 -8.22 -29.17
C ALA A 306 14.33 -7.46 -29.57
N TYR A 307 15.19 -7.12 -28.59
CA TYR A 307 16.47 -6.46 -28.83
C TYR A 307 17.44 -7.36 -29.62
N ALA A 308 17.52 -8.65 -29.28
CA ALA A 308 18.31 -9.63 -30.03
C ALA A 308 17.82 -9.75 -31.50
N LEU A 309 16.49 -9.75 -31.71
CA LEU A 309 15.91 -9.80 -33.05
C LEU A 309 16.20 -8.51 -33.85
N ALA A 310 16.15 -7.35 -33.20
CA ALA A 310 16.47 -6.07 -33.82
C ALA A 310 17.93 -6.01 -34.28
N ILE A 311 18.87 -6.53 -33.48
CA ILE A 311 20.29 -6.65 -33.86
C ILE A 311 20.46 -7.59 -35.06
N ALA A 312 19.78 -8.75 -35.05
CA ALA A 312 19.85 -9.71 -36.15
C ALA A 312 19.34 -9.10 -37.47
N MET A 313 18.22 -8.38 -37.44
CA MET A 313 17.69 -7.68 -38.61
C MET A 313 18.61 -6.54 -39.08
N ALA A 314 19.21 -5.79 -38.16
CA ALA A 314 20.17 -4.75 -38.50
C ALA A 314 21.43 -5.33 -39.18
N ALA A 315 21.95 -6.45 -38.67
CA ALA A 315 23.08 -7.16 -39.25
C ALA A 315 22.76 -7.71 -40.66
N GLN A 316 21.57 -8.30 -40.84
CA GLN A 316 21.11 -8.75 -42.17
C GLN A 316 21.00 -7.60 -43.16
N ARG A 317 20.42 -6.46 -42.72
CA ARG A 317 20.24 -5.28 -43.58
C ARG A 317 21.56 -4.62 -43.94
N PHE A 318 22.51 -4.61 -43.02
CA PHE A 318 23.89 -4.15 -43.26
C PHE A 318 24.64 -5.08 -44.22
N GLY A 319 24.51 -6.40 -44.07
CA GLY A 319 25.08 -7.37 -45.00
C GLY A 319 24.52 -7.25 -46.42
N TRP A 320 23.22 -7.02 -46.57
CA TRP A 320 22.58 -6.75 -47.86
C TRP A 320 23.01 -5.42 -48.50
N TRP A 321 23.34 -4.43 -47.68
CA TRP A 321 23.86 -3.15 -48.15
C TRP A 321 25.31 -3.29 -48.66
N LEU A 322 26.18 -3.96 -47.91
CA LEU A 322 27.55 -4.28 -48.34
C LEU A 322 27.57 -5.16 -49.60
N GLY A 323 26.71 -6.16 -49.68
CA GLY A 323 26.57 -7.03 -50.85
C GLY A 323 26.03 -6.32 -52.11
N ARG A 324 25.36 -5.17 -51.95
CA ARG A 324 24.97 -4.31 -53.09
C ARG A 324 26.12 -3.43 -53.56
N LEU A 325 26.91 -2.86 -52.64
CA LEU A 325 28.10 -2.09 -52.97
C LEU A 325 29.19 -2.94 -53.63
N GLY A 326 29.34 -4.20 -53.22
CA GLY A 326 30.25 -5.14 -53.87
C GLY A 326 29.83 -5.49 -55.31
N ARG A 327 28.53 -5.63 -55.57
CA ARG A 327 27.98 -5.94 -56.92
C ARG A 327 28.12 -4.78 -57.90
N THR A 328 27.96 -3.53 -57.45
CA THR A 328 28.14 -2.36 -58.31
C THR A 328 29.60 -2.13 -58.68
N SER A 329 30.55 -2.52 -57.83
CA SER A 329 31.98 -2.46 -58.16
C SER A 329 32.37 -3.49 -59.24
N ARG A 330 31.90 -4.74 -59.14
CA ARG A 330 32.18 -5.80 -60.13
C ARG A 330 31.55 -5.53 -61.49
N ALA A 331 30.37 -4.91 -61.53
CA ALA A 331 29.71 -4.52 -62.77
C ALA A 331 30.47 -3.40 -63.52
N ARG A 332 31.21 -2.54 -62.79
CA ARG A 332 32.08 -1.51 -63.41
C ARG A 332 33.38 -2.10 -63.96
N GLU A 333 33.95 -3.11 -63.30
CA GLU A 333 35.14 -3.81 -63.83
C GLU A 333 34.86 -4.61 -65.10
N SER A 334 33.66 -5.20 -65.25
CA SER A 334 33.29 -5.96 -66.46
C SER A 334 33.05 -5.08 -67.69
N VAL A 335 32.62 -3.83 -67.50
CA VAL A 335 32.40 -2.86 -68.61
C VAL A 335 33.71 -2.23 -69.09
N SER A 336 34.77 -2.22 -68.27
CA SER A 336 36.09 -1.71 -68.66
C SER A 336 36.96 -2.73 -69.40
N ARG A 337 36.51 -3.99 -69.53
CA ARG A 337 37.24 -5.09 -70.20
C ARG A 337 36.56 -5.60 -71.49
N ALA A 338 35.49 -4.95 -71.93
CA ALA A 338 34.85 -5.17 -73.22
C ALA A 338 35.15 -3.95 -74.12
#